data_AF-A0A1V8SGG8-F1
#
_entry.id   AF-A0A1V8SGG8-F1
#
_cell.length_a   1.000
_cell.length_b   1.000
_cell.length_c   1.000
_cell.angle_alpha   90.00
_cell.angle_beta   90.00
_cell.angle_gamma   90.00
#
_symmetry.space_group_name_H-M   'P 1'
#
loop_
_entity.id
_entity.type
_entity.pdbx_description
1 polymer ?
#
loop_
_entity_poly.entity_id
_entity_poly.type
_entity_poly.pdbx_seq_one_letter_code
_entity_poly.pdbx_strand_id
1 'polypeptide(L)'
;MSSLAAQKATVSDFIDYFTKWELDAVAGLCAPGFVRVQQPSTSLGESEETAEVMFARLQGMSALFDSPLTYGTKNFVHDGEAHKSSFEFVIKVDTKLGPLELQGVMMQTFTEDGKKVTRVDEFLDSKMLEAFMAKVTAAMAGEVKEA
;
A
#
# COMPACT_ATOMS: atom_id res chain seq x y z
N MET A 1 -3.59 -27.53 0.23
CA MET A 1 -4.50 -26.46 -0.21
C MET A 1 -4.12 -26.10 -1.64
N SER A 2 -5.08 -25.77 -2.51
CA SER A 2 -4.75 -25.24 -3.84
C SER A 2 -4.04 -23.89 -3.71
N SER A 3 -3.18 -23.55 -4.68
CA SER A 3 -2.49 -22.24 -4.75
C SER A 3 -3.50 -21.08 -4.66
N LEU A 4 -4.66 -21.21 -5.30
CA LEU A 4 -5.72 -20.20 -5.26
C LEU A 4 -6.29 -19.96 -3.85
N ALA A 5 -6.49 -21.01 -3.05
CA ALA A 5 -6.98 -20.85 -1.68
C ALA A 5 -5.94 -20.15 -0.80
N ALA A 6 -4.66 -20.47 -0.98
CA ALA A 6 -3.55 -19.80 -0.30
C ALA A 6 -3.43 -18.33 -0.72
N GLN A 7 -3.55 -18.01 -2.02
CA GLN A 7 -3.53 -16.63 -2.52
C GLN A 7 -4.64 -15.79 -1.88
N LYS A 8 -5.88 -16.31 -1.85
CA LYS A 8 -7.00 -15.62 -1.20
C LYS A 8 -6.78 -15.38 0.29
N ALA A 9 -6.19 -16.36 0.99
CA ALA A 9 -5.83 -16.20 2.40
C ALA A 9 -4.76 -15.10 2.57
N THR A 10 -3.69 -15.13 1.77
CA THR A 10 -2.63 -14.11 1.79
C THR A 10 -3.17 -12.70 1.50
N VAL A 11 -4.09 -12.55 0.53
CA VAL A 11 -4.77 -11.27 0.25
C VAL A 11 -5.56 -10.79 1.47
N SER A 12 -6.32 -11.70 2.09
CA SER A 12 -7.12 -11.39 3.28
C SER A 12 -6.24 -10.95 4.46
N ASP A 13 -5.16 -11.69 4.73
CA ASP A 13 -4.20 -11.37 5.78
C ASP A 13 -3.52 -10.03 5.51
N PHE A 14 -3.11 -9.77 4.27
CA PHE A 14 -2.50 -8.49 3.88
C PHE A 14 -3.42 -7.30 4.18
N ILE A 15 -4.71 -7.40 3.82
CA ILE A 15 -5.69 -6.34 4.06
C ILE A 15 -5.97 -6.18 5.55
N ASP A 16 -6.12 -7.28 6.29
CA ASP A 16 -6.39 -7.25 7.73
C ASP A 16 -5.22 -6.61 8.50
N TYR A 17 -3.98 -7.01 8.20
CA TYR A 17 -2.78 -6.42 8.80
C TYR A 17 -2.64 -4.93 8.44
N PHE A 18 -2.91 -4.52 7.20
CA PHE A 18 -2.91 -3.10 6.84
C PHE A 18 -3.98 -2.29 7.58
N THR A 19 -5.19 -2.84 7.70
CA THR A 19 -6.30 -2.21 8.42
C THR A 19 -5.97 -2.01 9.90
N LYS A 20 -5.23 -2.97 10.50
CA LYS A 20 -4.77 -2.91 11.89
C LYS A 20 -3.45 -2.15 12.06
N TRP A 21 -2.85 -1.67 10.97
CA TRP A 21 -1.53 -1.04 10.95
C TRP A 21 -0.41 -1.94 11.50
N GLU A 22 -0.53 -3.25 11.32
CA GLU A 22 0.45 -4.27 11.75
C GLU A 22 1.54 -4.44 10.67
N LEU A 23 2.35 -3.41 10.45
CA LEU A 23 3.31 -3.35 9.34
C LEU A 23 4.34 -4.49 9.37
N ASP A 24 4.73 -4.99 10.54
CA ASP A 24 5.62 -6.16 10.67
C ASP A 24 4.96 -7.44 10.15
N ALA A 25 3.65 -7.61 10.37
CA ALA A 25 2.89 -8.75 9.86
C ALA A 25 2.74 -8.66 8.33
N VAL A 26 2.50 -7.46 7.80
CA VAL A 26 2.53 -7.22 6.35
C VAL A 26 3.91 -7.54 5.76
N ALA A 27 4.99 -7.05 6.39
CA ALA A 27 6.35 -7.35 5.96
C ALA A 27 6.64 -8.85 5.97
N GLY A 28 6.07 -9.57 6.95
CA GLY A 28 6.10 -11.02 6.99
C GLY A 28 5.46 -11.70 5.78
N LEU A 29 4.54 -11.05 5.04
CA LEU A 29 3.94 -11.59 3.82
C LEU A 29 4.78 -11.32 2.56
N CYS A 30 5.76 -10.41 2.60
CA CYS A 30 6.65 -10.14 1.47
C CYS A 30 7.65 -11.29 1.28
N ALA A 31 7.80 -11.78 0.05
CA ALA A 31 8.83 -12.74 -0.32
C ALA A 31 10.21 -12.05 -0.40
N PRO A 32 11.33 -12.80 -0.27
CA PRO A 32 12.64 -12.28 -0.62
C PRO A 32 12.65 -11.73 -2.05
N GLY A 33 13.18 -10.52 -2.23
CA GLY A 33 13.16 -9.83 -3.53
C GLY A 33 11.82 -9.17 -3.87
N PHE A 34 10.94 -8.95 -2.88
CA PHE A 34 9.69 -8.22 -3.06
C PHE A 34 9.92 -6.85 -3.72
N VAL A 35 9.06 -6.52 -4.67
CA VAL A 35 9.04 -5.23 -5.36
C VAL A 35 7.65 -4.59 -5.29
N ARG A 36 7.61 -3.31 -4.92
CA ARG A 36 6.43 -2.47 -5.03
C ARG A 36 6.62 -1.44 -6.14
N VAL A 37 5.58 -1.21 -6.93
CA VAL A 37 5.56 -0.19 -7.99
C VAL A 37 4.29 0.63 -7.88
N GLN A 38 4.44 1.96 -7.89
CA GLN A 38 3.32 2.89 -7.97
C GLN A 38 3.10 3.37 -9.40
N GLN A 39 1.83 3.44 -9.78
CA GLN A 39 1.36 3.86 -11.09
C GLN A 39 0.25 4.91 -10.92
N PRO A 40 0.05 5.83 -11.89
CA PRO A 40 0.83 5.98 -13.13
C PRO A 40 2.19 6.65 -12.90
N SER A 41 3.24 6.07 -13.51
CA SER A 41 4.61 6.56 -13.36
C SER A 41 4.85 7.97 -13.91
N THR A 42 4.05 8.41 -14.88
CA THR A 42 4.13 9.76 -15.47
C THR A 42 3.85 10.88 -14.47
N SER A 43 3.08 10.60 -13.42
CA SER A 43 2.76 11.55 -12.34
C SER A 43 3.50 11.22 -11.05
N LEU A 44 3.57 9.93 -10.66
CA LEU A 44 4.13 9.53 -9.37
C LEU A 44 5.63 9.26 -9.42
N GLY A 45 6.25 9.37 -10.60
CA GLY A 45 7.62 8.98 -10.85
C GLY A 45 7.77 7.47 -11.10
N GLU A 46 8.80 7.11 -11.85
CA GLU A 46 9.21 5.71 -11.99
C GLU A 46 10.07 5.34 -10.78
N SER A 47 9.53 4.49 -9.90
CA SER A 47 10.35 3.84 -8.88
C SER A 47 9.82 2.45 -8.54
N GLU A 48 10.75 1.51 -8.45
CA GLU A 48 10.54 0.25 -7.76
C GLU A 48 11.03 0.42 -6.32
N GLU A 49 10.17 0.13 -5.35
CA GLU A 49 10.48 0.17 -3.93
C GLU A 49 10.67 -1.25 -3.38
N THR A 50 11.68 -1.45 -2.55
CA THR A 50 11.79 -2.68 -1.74
C THR A 50 10.81 -2.63 -0.57
N ALA A 51 10.60 -3.78 0.09
CA ALA A 51 9.79 -3.85 1.29
C ALA A 51 10.31 -2.88 2.37
N GLU A 52 11.63 -2.85 2.61
CA GLU A 52 12.25 -2.01 3.63
C GLU A 52 11.98 -0.52 3.39
N VAL A 53 12.13 -0.06 2.14
CA VAL A 53 11.87 1.34 1.76
C VAL A 53 10.40 1.69 1.95
N MET A 54 9.51 0.82 1.48
CA MET A 54 8.06 0.98 1.62
C MET A 54 7.64 1.11 3.09
N PHE A 55 8.07 0.18 3.95
CA PHE A 55 7.67 0.17 5.36
C PHE A 55 8.30 1.31 6.16
N ALA A 56 9.56 1.70 5.87
CA ALA A 56 10.15 2.88 6.49
C ALA A 56 9.35 4.15 6.17
N ARG A 57 8.91 4.30 4.92
CA ARG A 57 8.07 5.42 4.49
C ARG A 57 6.70 5.40 5.17
N LEU A 58 6.02 4.25 5.20
CA LEU A 58 4.73 4.10 5.88
C LEU A 58 4.83 4.40 7.38
N GLN A 59 5.88 3.90 8.04
CA GLN A 59 6.15 4.18 9.44
C GLN A 59 6.35 5.68 9.68
N GLY A 60 7.12 6.36 8.84
CA GLY A 60 7.31 7.82 8.93
C GLY A 60 6.01 8.60 8.75
N MET A 61 5.14 8.17 7.82
CA MET A 61 3.84 8.80 7.59
C MET A 61 2.87 8.66 8.76
N SER A 62 3.00 7.60 9.57
CA SER A 62 2.08 7.36 10.70
C SER A 62 2.06 8.51 11.72
N ALA A 63 3.15 9.28 11.83
CA ALA A 63 3.23 10.47 12.69
C ALA A 63 2.25 11.59 12.28
N LEU A 64 1.70 11.53 11.07
CA LEU A 64 0.73 12.48 10.55
C LEU A 64 -0.72 12.06 10.84
N PHE A 65 -0.97 10.83 11.28
CA PHE A 65 -2.33 10.31 11.42
C PHE A 65 -2.93 10.69 12.78
N ASP A 66 -4.14 11.24 12.77
CA ASP A 66 -4.93 11.56 13.96
C ASP A 66 -5.99 10.48 14.26
N SER A 67 -6.17 9.53 13.34
CA SER A 67 -7.10 8.40 13.47
C SER A 67 -6.50 7.11 12.88
N PRO A 68 -7.01 5.93 13.27
CA PRO A 68 -6.70 4.70 12.57
C PRO A 68 -7.14 4.78 11.10
N LEU A 69 -6.29 4.26 10.22
CA LEU A 69 -6.63 4.14 8.81
C LEU A 69 -7.77 3.14 8.60
N THR A 70 -8.71 3.50 7.72
CA THR A 70 -9.74 2.58 7.22
C THR A 70 -9.36 2.10 5.83
N TYR A 71 -9.42 0.78 5.61
CA TYR A 71 -9.08 0.15 4.34
C TYR A 71 -10.33 -0.55 3.75
N GLY A 72 -11.02 0.10 2.82
CA GLY A 72 -12.15 -0.48 2.09
C GLY A 72 -11.69 -1.21 0.84
N THR A 73 -12.24 -2.39 0.55
CA THR A 73 -11.91 -3.18 -0.66
C THR A 73 -13.15 -3.69 -1.38
N LYS A 74 -13.07 -3.88 -2.70
CA LYS A 74 -14.12 -4.46 -3.54
C LYS A 74 -13.54 -4.99 -4.86
N ASN A 75 -14.39 -5.66 -5.65
CA ASN A 75 -14.10 -6.09 -7.02
C ASN A 75 -12.83 -6.97 -7.14
N PHE A 76 -12.75 -8.00 -6.29
CA PHE A 76 -11.64 -8.96 -6.31
C PHE A 76 -11.65 -9.83 -7.58
N VAL A 77 -10.49 -9.96 -8.19
CA VAL A 77 -10.20 -10.93 -9.26
C VAL A 77 -8.99 -11.75 -8.83
N HIS A 78 -9.08 -13.07 -8.93
CA HIS A 78 -7.98 -13.98 -8.59
C HIS A 78 -7.70 -14.90 -9.77
N ASP A 79 -6.43 -14.96 -10.18
CA ASP A 79 -5.93 -15.89 -11.18
C ASP A 79 -4.96 -16.86 -10.50
N GLY A 80 -5.50 -18.04 -10.17
CA GLY A 80 -4.78 -19.07 -9.44
C GLY A 80 -3.62 -19.68 -10.22
N GLU A 81 -3.72 -19.71 -11.55
CA GLU A 81 -2.70 -20.27 -12.45
C GLU A 81 -1.58 -19.26 -12.70
N ALA A 82 -1.92 -17.98 -12.86
CA ALA A 82 -0.92 -16.92 -13.02
C ALA A 82 -0.30 -16.46 -11.70
N HIS A 83 -0.77 -16.99 -10.56
CA HIS A 83 -0.39 -16.56 -9.22
C HIS A 83 -0.58 -15.06 -9.01
N LYS A 84 -1.76 -14.55 -9.36
CA LYS A 84 -2.08 -13.13 -9.32
C LYS A 84 -3.43 -12.84 -8.69
N SER A 85 -3.57 -11.65 -8.13
CA SER A 85 -4.85 -11.13 -7.66
C SER A 85 -4.92 -9.63 -7.89
N SER A 86 -6.11 -9.10 -8.11
CA SER A 86 -6.34 -7.67 -8.13
C SER A 86 -7.62 -7.29 -7.40
N PHE A 87 -7.66 -6.08 -6.86
CA PHE A 87 -8.83 -5.53 -6.20
C PHE A 87 -8.79 -4.01 -6.19
N GLU A 88 -9.96 -3.38 -6.15
CA GLU A 88 -10.11 -1.96 -5.89
C GLU A 88 -10.01 -1.71 -4.39
N PHE A 89 -9.38 -0.61 -4.00
CA PHE A 89 -9.30 -0.18 -2.61
C PHE A 89 -9.55 1.32 -2.43
N VAL A 90 -9.97 1.67 -1.21
CA VAL A 90 -10.05 3.04 -0.72
C VAL A 90 -9.46 3.08 0.69
N ILE A 91 -8.45 3.92 0.87
CA ILE A 91 -7.83 4.25 2.15
C ILE A 91 -8.44 5.55 2.63
N LYS A 92 -8.88 5.60 3.89
CA LYS A 92 -9.33 6.83 4.55
C LYS A 92 -8.61 7.02 5.87
N VAL A 93 -8.11 8.21 6.14
CA VAL A 93 -7.50 8.56 7.43
C VAL A 93 -7.58 10.06 7.67
N ASP A 94 -7.96 10.46 8.87
CA ASP A 94 -7.81 11.84 9.30
C ASP A 94 -6.35 12.09 9.67
N THR A 95 -5.78 13.16 9.12
CA THR A 95 -4.38 13.55 9.36
C THR A 95 -4.30 14.98 9.88
N LYS A 96 -3.15 15.33 10.45
CA LYS A 96 -2.82 16.71 10.85
C LYS A 96 -2.89 17.72 9.70
N LEU A 97 -2.90 17.25 8.45
CA LEU A 97 -2.96 18.04 7.21
C LEU A 97 -4.35 18.02 6.55
N GLY A 98 -5.35 17.53 7.29
CA GLY A 98 -6.71 17.29 6.84
C GLY A 98 -6.97 15.83 6.44
N PRO A 99 -8.22 15.49 6.10
CA PRO A 99 -8.59 14.13 5.72
C PRO A 99 -7.88 13.70 4.44
N LEU A 100 -7.42 12.45 4.43
CA LEU A 100 -6.86 11.74 3.29
C LEU A 100 -7.85 10.66 2.85
N GLU A 101 -8.25 10.70 1.58
CA GLU A 101 -8.99 9.62 0.92
C GLU A 101 -8.25 9.22 -0.35
N LEU A 102 -7.53 8.09 -0.31
CA LEU A 102 -6.76 7.58 -1.44
C LEU A 102 -7.46 6.36 -2.01
N GLN A 103 -7.83 6.41 -3.28
CA GLN A 103 -8.40 5.28 -4.01
C GLN A 103 -7.41 4.72 -5.03
N GLY A 104 -7.55 3.42 -5.32
CA GLY A 104 -6.71 2.77 -6.32
C GLY A 104 -7.12 1.35 -6.63
N VAL A 105 -6.31 0.71 -7.48
CA VAL A 105 -6.34 -0.71 -7.77
C VAL A 105 -5.01 -1.30 -7.36
N MET A 106 -5.05 -2.36 -6.55
CA MET A 106 -3.86 -3.13 -6.21
C MET A 106 -3.83 -4.40 -7.06
N MET A 107 -2.65 -4.73 -7.59
CA MET A 107 -2.37 -6.00 -8.23
C MET A 107 -1.23 -6.67 -7.47
N GLN A 108 -1.46 -7.90 -7.04
CA GLN A 108 -0.49 -8.71 -6.29
C GLN A 108 -0.06 -9.89 -7.15
N THR A 109 1.25 -10.16 -7.16
CA THR A 109 1.83 -11.40 -7.67
C THR A 109 2.37 -12.21 -6.50
N PHE A 110 2.14 -13.52 -6.50
CA PHE A 110 2.47 -14.41 -5.39
C PHE A 110 3.58 -15.40 -5.75
N THR A 111 4.13 -16.06 -4.72
CA THR A 111 4.89 -17.29 -4.88
C THR A 111 4.02 -18.43 -5.43
N GLU A 112 4.65 -19.49 -5.96
CA GLU A 112 3.94 -20.66 -6.51
C GLU A 112 2.96 -21.27 -5.49
N ASP A 113 3.35 -21.33 -4.21
CA ASP A 113 2.51 -21.85 -3.14
C ASP A 113 1.40 -20.87 -2.68
N GLY A 114 1.42 -19.64 -3.18
CA GLY A 114 0.43 -18.60 -2.90
C GLY A 114 0.56 -17.94 -1.53
N LYS A 115 1.60 -18.24 -0.74
CA LYS A 115 1.71 -17.82 0.67
C LYS A 115 2.48 -16.53 0.91
N LYS A 116 3.17 -16.01 -0.11
CA LYS A 116 3.94 -14.77 -0.04
C LYS A 116 3.68 -13.93 -1.28
N VAL A 117 3.84 -12.62 -1.13
CA VAL A 117 3.74 -11.64 -2.21
C VAL A 117 5.13 -11.34 -2.74
N THR A 118 5.34 -11.48 -4.04
CA THR A 118 6.60 -11.15 -4.73
C THR A 118 6.55 -9.77 -5.35
N ARG A 119 5.36 -9.30 -5.75
CA ARG A 119 5.19 -7.99 -6.35
C ARG A 119 3.85 -7.36 -6.00
N VAL A 120 3.86 -6.05 -5.79
CA VAL A 120 2.67 -5.20 -5.71
C VAL A 120 2.77 -4.10 -6.77
N ASP A 121 1.79 -4.02 -7.65
CA ASP A 121 1.57 -2.86 -8.53
C ASP A 121 0.33 -2.12 -8.03
N GLU A 122 0.46 -0.83 -7.73
CA GLU A 122 -0.62 0.02 -7.25
C GLU A 122 -0.92 1.13 -8.24
N PHE A 123 -2.10 1.09 -8.83
CA PHE A 123 -2.63 2.20 -9.62
C PHE A 123 -3.42 3.13 -8.72
N LEU A 124 -2.87 4.31 -8.47
CA LEU A 124 -3.38 5.26 -7.47
C LEU A 124 -4.03 6.46 -8.15
N ASP A 125 -4.96 7.10 -7.45
CA ASP A 125 -5.40 8.45 -7.78
C ASP A 125 -4.23 9.43 -7.58
N SER A 126 -3.46 9.63 -8.65
CA SER A 126 -2.21 10.39 -8.58
C SER A 126 -2.45 11.86 -8.26
N LYS A 127 -3.53 12.47 -8.75
CA LYS A 127 -3.87 13.86 -8.42
C LYS A 127 -4.11 14.05 -6.94
N MET A 128 -4.83 13.11 -6.31
CA MET A 128 -5.06 13.15 -4.88
C MET A 128 -3.73 12.98 -4.14
N LEU A 129 -2.95 11.94 -4.48
CA LEU A 129 -1.68 11.67 -3.80
C LEU A 129 -0.68 12.83 -3.92
N GLU A 130 -0.54 13.43 -5.11
CA GLU A 130 0.29 14.63 -5.35
C GLU A 130 -0.16 15.80 -4.48
N ALA A 131 -1.46 16.07 -4.41
CA ALA A 131 -2.00 17.15 -3.59
C ALA A 131 -1.72 16.92 -2.10
N PHE A 132 -1.80 15.67 -1.62
CA PHE A 132 -1.46 15.34 -0.24
C PHE A 132 0.05 15.47 0.03
N MET A 133 0.90 14.96 -0.86
CA MET A 133 2.36 15.07 -0.71
C MET A 133 2.87 16.52 -0.76
N ALA A 134 2.19 17.40 -1.50
CA ALA A 134 2.46 18.84 -1.46
C ALA A 134 2.20 19.44 -0.07
N LYS A 135 1.10 19.04 0.60
CA LYS A 135 0.83 19.44 1.99
C LYS A 135 1.90 18.92 2.95
N VAL A 136 2.31 17.66 2.80
CA VAL A 136 3.39 17.05 3.62
C VAL A 136 4.68 17.85 3.46
N THR A 137 5.08 18.14 2.22
CA THR A 137 6.31 18.91 1.94
C THR A 137 6.24 20.30 2.54
N ALA A 138 5.10 20.98 2.44
CA ALA A 138 4.90 22.31 3.00
C ALA A 138 4.96 22.31 4.54
N ALA A 139 4.36 21.31 5.20
CA ALA A 139 4.40 21.16 6.64
C ALA A 139 5.84 20.94 7.15
N MET A 140 6.56 20.01 6.51
CA MET A 140 7.97 19.73 6.84
C MET A 140 8.87 20.95 6.62
N ALA A 141 8.61 21.77 5.60
CA ALA A 141 9.35 23.01 5.35
C ALA A 141 9.00 24.14 6.34
N GLY A 142 7.79 24.12 6.91
CA GLY A 142 7.33 25.06 7.92
C GLY A 142 7.93 24.79 9.30
N GLU A 143 8.04 23.51 9.69
CA GLU A 143 8.65 23.10 10.96
C GLU A 143 10.15 23.47 11.05
N VAL A 144 10.86 23.55 9.91
CA VAL A 144 12.27 23.97 9.85
C VAL A 144 12.45 25.48 10.10
N LYS A 145 11.39 26.30 9.99
CA LYS A 145 11.48 27.76 10.20
C LYS A 145 11.22 28.21 11.64
N GLU A 146 10.74 27.33 12.52
CA GLU A 146 10.47 27.64 13.92
C GLU A 146 11.45 26.96 14.90
N ALA A 147 12.55 26.38 14.39
CA ALA A 147 13.62 25.76 15.19
C ALA A 147 14.84 26.67 15.37
#